data_AF-A0A3M6TJ56-F1
#
_entry.id   AF-A0A3M6TJ56-F1
#
_cell.length_a   1.000
_cell.length_b   1.000
_cell.length_c   1.000
_cell.angle_alpha   90.00
_cell.angle_beta   90.00
_cell.angle_gamma   90.00
#
_symmetry.space_group_name_H-M   'P 1'
#
loop_
_entity.id
_entity.type
_entity.pdbx_description
1 polymer ?
#
loop_
_entity_poly.entity_id
_entity_poly.type
_entity_poly.pdbx_seq_one_letter_code
_entity_poly.pdbx_strand_id
1 'polypeptide(L)'
;MGSEDATTCHIVVLRNTAQRILLLNNRNELHLFGGFLDDRGFSSGLTVSILEALQKQDEPIHLCSACVTGFNNVVESGQHKPIISGIGVSIQDGEIYPATFENKGPDEIIQHARVFVGDERMVEVYNSSNKELQIEPYDSKNKLPAKYLEFYCNADDKVILQNLSTSPHCEPPYFASTTRATFLHILTHPQPLITVFPEGKPRVYQLSDSEKNWTRTS
;
A
#
# COMPACT_ATOMS: atom_id res chain seq x y z
N MET A 1 -2.47 9.03 -9.24
CA MET A 1 -2.45 8.06 -8.12
C MET A 1 -1.12 7.34 -8.16
N GLY A 2 -0.69 6.73 -7.06
CA GLY A 2 0.56 5.98 -7.04
C GLY A 2 0.73 5.19 -5.75
N SER A 3 1.61 4.21 -5.80
CA SER A 3 2.03 3.40 -4.66
C SER A 3 3.47 2.95 -4.89
N GLU A 4 4.21 2.75 -3.81
CA GLU A 4 5.58 2.25 -3.84
C GLU A 4 5.86 1.29 -2.69
N ASP A 5 7.13 0.92 -2.50
CA ASP A 5 7.60 -0.09 -1.54
C ASP A 5 7.04 -1.50 -1.81
N ALA A 6 6.66 -1.75 -3.06
CA ALA A 6 6.23 -3.06 -3.50
C ALA A 6 7.42 -4.02 -3.62
N THR A 7 7.75 -4.68 -2.51
CA THR A 7 8.76 -5.75 -2.48
C THR A 7 8.14 -7.07 -2.94
N THR A 8 7.54 -7.85 -2.03
CA THR A 8 6.82 -9.09 -2.38
C THR A 8 5.35 -8.86 -2.73
N CYS A 9 4.81 -7.67 -2.46
CA CYS A 9 3.43 -7.31 -2.77
C CYS A 9 3.27 -6.82 -4.22
N HIS A 10 2.03 -6.57 -4.64
CA HIS A 10 1.69 -6.18 -6.00
C HIS A 10 0.86 -4.90 -6.00
N ILE A 11 1.13 -4.03 -6.96
CA ILE A 11 0.29 -2.88 -7.28
C ILE A 11 -0.62 -3.28 -8.44
N VAL A 12 -1.94 -3.19 -8.21
CA VAL A 12 -2.98 -3.56 -9.17
C VAL A 12 -3.67 -2.30 -9.66
N VAL A 13 -3.71 -2.10 -10.97
CA VAL A 13 -4.48 -1.03 -11.61
C VAL A 13 -5.57 -1.66 -12.47
N LEU A 14 -6.82 -1.43 -12.10
CA LEU A 14 -7.99 -1.77 -12.91
C LEU A 14 -8.58 -0.48 -13.48
N ARG A 15 -8.55 -0.35 -14.81
CA ARG A 15 -9.02 0.83 -15.53
C ARG A 15 -10.17 0.47 -16.44
N ASN A 16 -11.24 1.23 -16.40
CA ASN A 16 -12.29 1.15 -17.41
C ASN A 16 -12.03 2.21 -18.50
N THR A 17 -12.01 1.80 -19.77
CA THR A 17 -11.68 2.68 -20.90
C THR A 17 -12.86 3.49 -21.44
N ALA A 18 -14.05 3.41 -20.81
CA ALA A 18 -15.19 4.22 -21.22
C ALA A 18 -14.85 5.71 -21.12
N GLN A 19 -14.57 6.33 -22.28
CA GLN A 19 -14.54 7.78 -22.38
C GLN A 19 -15.99 8.28 -22.42
N ARG A 20 -16.27 9.35 -21.67
CA ARG A 20 -17.59 10.02 -21.58
C ARG A 20 -18.22 10.42 -22.93
N ILE A 21 -17.49 10.31 -24.06
CA ILE A 21 -17.89 10.86 -25.37
C ILE A 21 -17.94 9.79 -26.49
N LEU A 22 -17.28 8.63 -26.36
CA LEU A 22 -17.27 7.59 -27.42
C LEU A 22 -17.39 6.19 -26.80
N LEU A 23 -18.60 5.65 -26.77
CA LEU A 23 -18.95 4.32 -26.22
C LEU A 23 -18.38 3.13 -26.99
N LEU A 24 -17.56 3.35 -28.03
CA LEU A 24 -17.26 2.33 -29.03
C LEU A 24 -16.17 1.33 -28.62
N ASN A 25 -15.45 1.52 -27.50
CA ASN A 25 -14.40 0.61 -27.02
C ASN A 25 -14.28 0.59 -25.49
N ASN A 26 -15.41 0.43 -24.78
CA ASN A 26 -15.39 0.22 -23.33
C ASN A 26 -14.86 -1.17 -23.00
N ARG A 27 -13.77 -1.26 -22.24
CA ARG A 27 -13.26 -2.52 -21.66
C ARG A 27 -12.62 -2.27 -20.31
N ASN A 28 -12.57 -3.31 -19.48
CA ASN A 28 -11.80 -3.33 -18.24
C ASN A 28 -10.37 -3.79 -18.54
N GLU A 29 -9.40 -2.93 -18.28
CA GLU A 29 -7.97 -3.17 -18.46
C GLU A 29 -7.30 -3.40 -17.11
N LEU A 30 -6.53 -4.48 -17.03
CA LEU A 30 -5.74 -4.86 -15.87
C LEU A 30 -4.26 -4.61 -16.15
N HIS A 31 -3.62 -3.92 -15.22
CA HIS A 31 -2.18 -3.75 -15.18
C HIS A 31 -1.67 -4.20 -13.81
N LEU A 32 -0.68 -5.08 -13.81
CA LEU A 32 -0.16 -5.72 -12.62
C LEU A 32 1.36 -5.55 -12.54
N PHE A 33 1.83 -5.00 -11.43
CA PHE A 33 3.25 -4.71 -11.19
C PHE A 33 3.67 -5.16 -9.79
N GLY A 34 4.93 -5.53 -9.60
CA GLY A 34 5.49 -5.84 -8.28
C GLY A 34 5.83 -7.30 -8.08
N GLY A 35 6.31 -7.63 -6.88
CA GLY A 35 6.92 -8.93 -6.62
C GLY A 35 8.23 -9.12 -7.36
N PHE A 36 8.97 -10.16 -6.99
CA PHE A 36 10.20 -10.59 -7.66
C PHE A 36 10.38 -12.10 -7.45
N LEU A 37 11.52 -12.68 -7.80
CA LEU A 37 11.81 -14.08 -7.48
C LEU A 37 12.30 -14.18 -6.02
N ASP A 38 11.39 -13.95 -5.07
CA ASP A 38 11.70 -14.02 -3.64
C ASP A 38 11.87 -15.48 -3.15
N ASP A 39 12.78 -15.68 -2.20
CA ASP A 39 13.18 -17.01 -1.70
C ASP A 39 12.02 -17.79 -1.06
N ARG A 40 10.96 -17.10 -0.62
CA ARG A 40 9.82 -17.69 0.08
C ARG A 40 8.65 -18.00 -0.87
N GLY A 41 8.77 -17.61 -2.14
CA GLY A 41 7.72 -17.79 -3.15
C GLY A 41 6.47 -16.94 -2.94
N PHE A 42 6.52 -15.93 -2.06
CA PHE A 42 5.35 -15.09 -1.74
C PHE A 42 4.83 -14.33 -2.94
N SER A 43 5.73 -13.76 -3.73
CA SER A 43 5.39 -13.01 -4.94
C SER A 43 4.65 -13.92 -5.92
N SER A 44 5.16 -15.14 -6.17
CA SER A 44 4.54 -16.09 -7.08
C SER A 44 3.17 -16.57 -6.61
N GLY A 45 3.02 -16.87 -5.31
CA GLY A 45 1.74 -17.26 -4.73
C GLY A 45 0.71 -16.14 -4.82
N LEU A 46 1.11 -14.89 -4.60
CA LEU A 46 0.25 -13.73 -4.72
C LEU A 46 -0.15 -13.45 -6.17
N THR A 47 0.79 -13.55 -7.13
CA THR A 47 0.48 -13.43 -8.56
C THR A 47 -0.60 -14.42 -8.98
N VAL A 48 -0.44 -15.70 -8.62
CA VAL A 48 -1.44 -16.74 -8.92
C VAL A 48 -2.78 -16.42 -8.28
N SER A 49 -2.80 -16.05 -6.99
CA SER A 49 -4.03 -15.72 -6.27
C SER A 49 -4.80 -14.55 -6.90
N ILE A 50 -4.09 -13.51 -7.34
CA ILE A 50 -4.70 -12.35 -8.02
C ILE A 50 -5.31 -12.78 -9.36
N LEU A 51 -4.54 -13.49 -10.20
CA LEU A 51 -5.03 -13.95 -11.50
C LEU A 51 -6.21 -14.93 -11.36
N GLU A 52 -6.18 -15.79 -10.34
CA GLU A 52 -7.27 -16.72 -10.04
C GLU A 52 -8.55 -16.01 -9.58
N ALA A 53 -8.44 -14.92 -8.83
CA ALA A 53 -9.59 -14.12 -8.44
C ALA A 53 -10.19 -13.35 -9.62
N LEU A 54 -9.34 -12.84 -10.52
CA LEU A 54 -9.76 -12.04 -11.67
C LEU A 54 -10.36 -12.88 -12.79
N GLN A 55 -9.83 -14.08 -13.05
CA GLN A 55 -10.40 -15.00 -14.06
C GLN A 55 -11.82 -15.49 -13.72
N LYS A 56 -12.23 -15.38 -12.45
CA LYS A 56 -13.54 -15.81 -11.96
C LYS A 56 -14.62 -14.72 -12.07
N GLN A 57 -14.26 -13.52 -12.53
CA GLN A 57 -15.22 -12.43 -12.72
C GLN A 57 -16.05 -12.67 -13.99
N ASP A 58 -17.34 -12.31 -13.93
CA ASP A 58 -18.26 -12.48 -15.07
C ASP A 58 -17.94 -11.51 -16.22
N GLU A 59 -17.46 -10.31 -15.87
CA GLU A 59 -17.10 -9.28 -16.84
C GLU A 59 -15.70 -9.55 -17.43
N PRO A 60 -15.49 -9.39 -18.75
CA PRO A 60 -14.17 -9.52 -19.35
C PRO A 60 -13.16 -8.52 -18.76
N ILE A 61 -12.03 -9.03 -18.31
CA ILE A 61 -10.88 -8.25 -17.84
C ILE A 61 -9.69 -8.54 -18.75
N HIS A 62 -9.20 -7.51 -19.44
CA HIS A 62 -8.09 -7.63 -20.37
C HIS A 62 -6.77 -7.37 -19.64
N LEU A 63 -5.92 -8.39 -19.53
CA LEU A 63 -4.56 -8.21 -19.02
C LEU A 63 -3.72 -7.44 -20.04
N CYS A 64 -3.46 -6.16 -19.76
CA CYS A 64 -2.74 -5.23 -20.64
C CYS A 64 -1.26 -5.09 -20.26
N SER A 65 -0.92 -5.23 -18.97
CA SER A 65 0.46 -5.18 -18.51
C SER A 65 0.68 -6.14 -17.33
N ALA A 66 1.77 -6.90 -17.37
CA ALA A 66 2.18 -7.80 -16.30
C ALA A 66 3.69 -7.75 -16.14
N CYS A 67 4.18 -6.89 -15.24
CA CYS A 67 5.59 -6.87 -14.83
C CYS A 67 5.67 -7.38 -13.40
N VAL A 68 5.63 -8.71 -13.25
CA VAL A 68 5.54 -9.38 -11.94
C VAL A 68 6.53 -10.52 -11.79
N THR A 69 6.91 -10.85 -10.56
CA THR A 69 7.79 -11.99 -10.25
C THR A 69 9.05 -12.01 -11.13
N GLY A 70 9.23 -13.02 -12.00
CA GLY A 70 10.39 -13.15 -12.87
C GLY A 70 10.55 -12.00 -13.86
N PHE A 71 9.45 -11.39 -14.30
CA PHE A 71 9.50 -10.23 -15.20
C PHE A 71 9.91 -8.94 -14.49
N ASN A 72 9.73 -8.88 -13.17
CA ASN A 72 10.13 -7.76 -12.34
C ASN A 72 11.40 -8.08 -11.52
N ASN A 73 12.19 -9.09 -11.90
CA ASN A 73 13.32 -9.54 -11.11
C ASN A 73 14.67 -9.14 -11.73
N VAL A 74 15.55 -8.60 -10.90
CA VAL A 74 16.99 -8.45 -11.18
C VAL A 74 17.81 -9.20 -10.13
N VAL A 75 19.01 -9.64 -10.51
CA VAL A 75 20.00 -10.20 -9.57
C VAL A 75 21.14 -9.20 -9.42
N GLU A 76 21.30 -8.65 -8.22
CA GLU A 76 22.35 -7.71 -7.87
C GLU A 76 23.20 -8.28 -6.73
N SER A 77 24.51 -8.36 -6.91
CA SER A 77 25.43 -8.95 -5.90
C SER A 77 24.99 -10.33 -5.41
N GLY A 78 24.41 -11.14 -6.31
CA GLY A 78 23.91 -12.49 -6.00
C GLY A 78 22.56 -12.53 -5.27
N GLN A 79 21.89 -11.39 -5.06
CA GLN A 79 20.57 -11.34 -4.43
C GLN A 79 19.50 -10.92 -5.43
N HIS A 80 18.36 -11.61 -5.37
CA HIS A 80 17.16 -11.28 -6.13
C HIS A 80 16.48 -10.02 -5.56
N LYS A 81 16.07 -9.11 -6.45
CA LYS A 81 15.40 -7.85 -6.10
C LYS A 81 14.33 -7.46 -7.12
N PRO A 82 13.31 -6.69 -6.73
CA PRO A 82 12.37 -6.08 -7.67
C PRO A 82 13.06 -5.01 -8.53
N ILE A 83 12.75 -4.96 -9.82
CA ILE A 83 13.17 -3.88 -10.74
C ILE A 83 12.31 -2.63 -10.49
N ILE A 84 11.00 -2.83 -10.38
CA ILE A 84 10.00 -1.79 -10.11
C ILE A 84 9.39 -2.07 -8.75
N SER A 85 9.55 -1.15 -7.81
CA SER A 85 8.91 -1.18 -6.50
C SER A 85 7.79 -0.14 -6.35
N GLY A 86 7.63 0.77 -7.31
CA GLY A 86 6.59 1.78 -7.29
C GLY A 86 6.16 2.25 -8.68
N ILE A 87 4.89 2.61 -8.78
CA ILE A 87 4.30 3.13 -10.02
C ILE A 87 3.44 4.37 -9.74
N GLY A 88 3.43 5.28 -10.71
CA GLY A 88 2.48 6.36 -10.85
C GLY A 88 1.47 6.05 -11.95
N VAL A 89 0.24 6.54 -11.75
CA VAL A 89 -0.85 6.49 -12.73
C VAL A 89 -1.40 7.89 -12.91
N SER A 90 -1.26 8.44 -14.11
CA SER A 90 -1.90 9.69 -14.51
C SER A 90 -3.41 9.47 -14.71
N ILE A 91 -4.24 10.25 -14.02
CA ILE A 91 -5.71 10.10 -14.14
C ILE A 91 -6.24 10.65 -15.48
N GLN A 92 -5.52 11.60 -16.09
CA GLN A 92 -6.01 12.33 -17.26
C GLN A 92 -5.99 11.47 -18.52
N ASP A 93 -4.89 10.75 -18.74
CA ASP A 93 -4.64 9.92 -19.92
C ASP A 93 -4.49 8.42 -19.58
N GLY A 94 -4.30 8.10 -18.30
CA GLY A 94 -4.06 6.74 -17.81
C GLY A 94 -2.67 6.20 -18.14
N GLU A 95 -1.69 7.07 -18.38
CA GLU A 95 -0.29 6.67 -18.46
C GLU A 95 0.16 6.05 -17.13
N ILE A 96 0.88 4.93 -17.21
CA ILE A 96 1.48 4.23 -16.08
C ILE A 96 2.99 4.26 -16.24
N TYR A 97 3.71 4.69 -15.20
CA TYR A 97 5.16 4.86 -15.23
C TYR A 97 5.78 4.47 -13.88
N PRO A 98 7.05 4.00 -13.84
CA PRO A 98 7.78 3.80 -12.58
C PRO A 98 7.88 5.11 -11.80
N ALA A 99 7.64 5.07 -10.48
CA ALA A 99 7.65 6.27 -9.65
C ALA A 99 8.09 5.98 -8.20
N THR A 100 8.60 7.03 -7.54
CA THR A 100 8.89 7.08 -6.10
C THR A 100 8.28 8.34 -5.51
N PHE A 101 7.85 8.32 -4.25
CA PHE A 101 7.10 9.41 -3.64
C PHE A 101 7.78 9.90 -2.36
N GLU A 102 8.30 11.13 -2.40
CA GLU A 102 8.88 11.76 -1.21
C GLU A 102 7.83 12.06 -0.14
N ASN A 103 6.61 12.44 -0.56
CA ASN A 103 5.50 12.70 0.35
C ASN A 103 4.42 11.62 0.20
N LYS A 104 4.30 10.78 1.24
CA LYS A 104 3.33 9.68 1.35
C LYS A 104 2.16 10.01 2.28
N GLY A 105 2.15 11.22 2.83
CA GLY A 105 1.17 11.67 3.79
C GLY A 105 -0.20 11.97 3.16
N PRO A 106 -1.18 12.34 4.00
CA PRO A 106 -1.09 12.61 5.43
C PRO A 106 -1.14 11.33 6.29
N ASP A 107 -0.80 11.45 7.58
CA ASP A 107 -1.06 10.42 8.59
C ASP A 107 -0.45 9.03 8.30
N GLU A 108 0.69 8.98 7.61
CA GLU A 108 1.39 7.74 7.24
C GLU A 108 1.50 6.76 8.43
N ILE A 109 1.92 7.24 9.60
CA ILE A 109 2.06 6.42 10.82
C ILE A 109 0.72 5.82 11.29
N ILE A 110 -0.39 6.55 11.17
CA ILE A 110 -1.74 6.07 11.55
C ILE A 110 -2.20 5.01 10.56
N GLN A 111 -1.92 5.21 9.26
CA GLN A 111 -2.24 4.23 8.21
C GLN A 111 -1.44 2.94 8.40
N HIS A 112 -0.14 3.01 8.73
CA HIS A 112 0.65 1.83 9.08
C HIS A 112 0.17 1.17 10.38
N ALA A 113 -0.20 1.96 11.39
CA ALA A 113 -0.68 1.43 12.67
C ALA A 113 -1.88 0.52 12.47
N ARG A 114 -2.82 0.89 11.60
CA ARG A 114 -3.96 0.07 11.21
C ARG A 114 -3.54 -1.33 10.74
N VAL A 115 -2.51 -1.42 9.90
CA VAL A 115 -1.99 -2.71 9.41
C VAL A 115 -1.38 -3.53 10.56
N PHE A 116 -0.54 -2.90 11.39
CA PHE A 116 0.16 -3.57 12.48
C PHE A 116 -0.72 -3.97 13.67
N VAL A 117 -1.89 -3.35 13.85
CA VAL A 117 -2.89 -3.83 14.81
C VAL A 117 -3.73 -4.99 14.28
N GLY A 118 -3.44 -5.50 13.09
CA GLY A 118 -4.07 -6.69 12.51
C GLY A 118 -5.45 -6.40 11.88
N ASP A 119 -5.66 -5.20 11.35
CA ASP A 119 -6.85 -4.92 10.52
C ASP A 119 -6.58 -5.35 9.08
N GLU A 120 -7.03 -6.56 8.76
CA GLU A 120 -6.80 -7.21 7.46
C GLU A 120 -7.69 -6.67 6.33
N ARG A 121 -8.62 -5.74 6.61
CA ARG A 121 -9.54 -5.23 5.58
C ARG A 121 -8.75 -4.42 4.54
N MET A 122 -9.02 -4.63 3.25
CA MET A 122 -8.67 -3.66 2.21
C MET A 122 -9.73 -2.56 2.21
N VAL A 123 -9.33 -1.29 2.28
CA VAL A 123 -10.26 -0.16 2.43
C VAL A 123 -10.09 0.85 1.30
N GLU A 124 -11.21 1.41 0.85
CA GLU A 124 -11.21 2.58 -0.02
C GLU A 124 -10.84 3.80 0.81
N VAL A 125 -9.75 4.48 0.44
CA VAL A 125 -9.22 5.64 1.19
C VAL A 125 -9.59 6.98 0.57
N TYR A 126 -10.15 7.01 -0.64
CA TYR A 126 -10.45 8.26 -1.35
C TYR A 126 -11.87 8.27 -1.89
N ASN A 127 -12.69 9.17 -1.37
CA ASN A 127 -14.03 9.44 -1.89
C ASN A 127 -13.93 10.44 -3.06
N SER A 128 -14.04 9.92 -4.28
CA SER A 128 -13.96 10.73 -5.50
C SER A 128 -15.14 11.69 -5.70
N SER A 129 -16.31 11.42 -5.12
CA SER A 129 -17.49 12.28 -5.22
C SER A 129 -17.30 13.57 -4.42
N ASN A 130 -16.74 13.45 -3.22
CA ASN A 130 -16.49 14.58 -2.33
C ASN A 130 -15.07 15.14 -2.47
N LYS A 131 -14.20 14.45 -3.21
CA LYS A 131 -12.76 14.75 -3.35
C LYS A 131 -12.01 14.71 -2.01
N GLU A 132 -12.34 13.73 -1.18
CA GLU A 132 -11.83 13.60 0.18
C GLU A 132 -10.97 12.35 0.33
N LEU A 133 -9.81 12.48 0.95
CA LEU A 133 -9.08 11.35 1.52
C LEU A 133 -9.64 11.07 2.92
N GLN A 134 -10.06 9.84 3.17
CA GLN A 134 -10.68 9.40 4.40
C GLN A 134 -9.86 8.26 5.01
N ILE A 135 -9.37 8.48 6.22
CA ILE A 135 -8.69 7.46 7.02
C ILE A 135 -9.69 6.95 8.04
N GLU A 136 -10.21 5.75 7.77
CA GLU A 136 -11.23 5.10 8.60
C GLU A 136 -10.69 4.72 9.98
N PRO A 137 -11.54 4.75 11.03
CA PRO A 137 -11.16 4.32 12.36
C PRO A 137 -10.73 2.84 12.39
N TYR A 138 -9.74 2.55 13.22
CA TYR A 138 -9.33 1.19 13.55
C TYR A 138 -9.36 0.96 15.06
N ASP A 139 -9.52 -0.30 15.46
CA ASP A 139 -9.41 -0.77 16.84
C ASP A 139 -8.03 -1.44 17.05
N SER A 140 -7.57 -1.52 18.29
CA SER A 140 -6.29 -2.16 18.64
C SER A 140 -6.45 -3.57 19.23
N LYS A 141 -7.62 -4.20 19.07
CA LYS A 141 -7.95 -5.52 19.63
C LYS A 141 -7.00 -6.64 19.21
N ASN A 142 -6.51 -6.62 17.97
CA ASN A 142 -5.65 -7.69 17.42
C ASN A 142 -4.16 -7.32 17.45
N LYS A 143 -3.77 -6.27 18.20
CA LYS A 143 -2.38 -5.85 18.27
C LYS A 143 -1.48 -6.87 18.95
N LEU A 144 -0.19 -6.80 18.61
CA LEU A 144 0.84 -7.51 19.37
C LEU A 144 0.84 -7.08 20.85
N PRO A 145 1.12 -7.98 21.80
CA PRO A 145 1.24 -7.62 23.21
C PRO A 145 2.26 -6.48 23.41
N ALA A 146 1.97 -5.57 24.36
CA ALA A 146 2.77 -4.36 24.59
C ALA A 146 4.27 -4.63 24.71
N LYS A 147 4.67 -5.69 25.43
CA LYS A 147 6.07 -6.11 25.57
C LYS A 147 6.80 -6.35 24.23
N TYR A 148 6.10 -6.84 23.20
CA TYR A 148 6.69 -7.05 21.88
C TYR A 148 6.81 -5.75 21.12
N LEU A 149 5.81 -4.87 21.21
CA LEU A 149 5.88 -3.53 20.64
C LEU A 149 7.04 -2.74 21.25
N GLU A 150 7.17 -2.76 22.59
CA GLU A 150 8.26 -2.12 23.32
C GLU A 150 9.63 -2.70 22.94
N PHE A 151 9.72 -4.02 22.77
CA PHE A 151 10.93 -4.67 22.29
C PHE A 151 11.34 -4.13 20.92
N TYR A 152 10.43 -4.14 19.94
CA TYR A 152 10.74 -3.69 18.59
C TYR A 152 10.98 -2.17 18.50
N CYS A 153 10.35 -1.36 19.35
CA CYS A 153 10.67 0.07 19.47
C CYS A 153 12.15 0.32 19.79
N ASN A 154 12.81 -0.60 20.48
CA ASN A 154 14.21 -0.46 20.92
C ASN A 154 15.17 -1.43 20.22
N ALA A 155 14.67 -2.33 19.37
CA ALA A 155 15.49 -3.31 18.66
C ALA A 155 16.38 -2.63 17.60
N ASP A 156 17.44 -3.32 17.16
CA ASP A 156 18.26 -2.88 16.02
C ASP A 156 17.52 -3.04 14.68
N ASP A 157 17.90 -2.26 13.66
CA ASP A 157 17.26 -2.31 12.33
C ASP A 157 17.29 -3.71 11.72
N LYS A 158 18.40 -4.43 11.90
CA LYS A 158 18.55 -5.80 11.42
C LYS A 158 17.51 -6.73 12.07
N VAL A 159 17.21 -6.56 13.35
CA VAL A 159 16.22 -7.38 14.05
C VAL A 159 14.82 -7.08 13.52
N ILE A 160 14.49 -5.80 13.29
CA ILE A 160 13.20 -5.41 12.70
C ILE A 160 13.05 -5.98 11.29
N LEU A 161 14.03 -5.75 10.42
CA LEU A 161 14.00 -6.24 9.05
C LEU A 161 13.82 -7.76 9.02
N GLN A 162 14.63 -8.51 9.78
CA GLN A 162 14.58 -9.98 9.75
C GLN A 162 13.27 -10.58 10.29
N ASN A 163 12.58 -9.91 11.21
CA ASN A 163 11.38 -10.47 11.85
C ASN A 163 10.08 -9.90 11.30
N LEU A 164 10.09 -8.70 10.71
CA LEU A 164 8.88 -7.96 10.34
C LEU A 164 8.77 -7.65 8.85
N SER A 165 9.82 -7.91 8.04
CA SER A 165 9.76 -7.84 6.58
C SER A 165 9.61 -9.23 5.95
N THR A 166 8.93 -9.29 4.81
CA THR A 166 8.86 -10.48 3.95
C THR A 166 10.11 -10.67 3.10
N SER A 167 10.88 -9.60 2.85
CA SER A 167 12.11 -9.57 2.04
C SER A 167 13.11 -8.54 2.60
N PRO A 168 13.83 -8.87 3.70
CA PRO A 168 14.62 -7.91 4.48
C PRO A 168 15.67 -7.11 3.68
N HIS A 169 16.25 -7.69 2.64
CA HIS A 169 17.30 -7.06 1.82
C HIS A 169 16.75 -6.17 0.70
N CYS A 170 15.43 -6.14 0.50
CA CYS A 170 14.75 -5.31 -0.50
C CYS A 170 14.04 -4.10 0.11
N GLU A 171 13.92 -4.04 1.45
CA GLU A 171 13.19 -2.96 2.10
C GLU A 171 13.90 -1.60 1.96
N PRO A 172 13.13 -0.50 1.88
CA PRO A 172 13.71 0.83 1.84
C PRO A 172 14.42 1.18 3.15
N PRO A 173 15.36 2.14 3.13
CA PRO A 173 16.16 2.50 4.30
C PRO A 173 15.34 3.03 5.50
N TYR A 174 14.12 3.52 5.26
CA TYR A 174 13.21 4.01 6.30
C TYR A 174 12.28 2.94 6.88
N PHE A 175 12.29 1.70 6.39
CA PHE A 175 11.37 0.65 6.87
C PHE A 175 11.41 0.49 8.39
N ALA A 176 12.61 0.40 8.95
CA ALA A 176 12.79 0.14 10.36
C ALA A 176 12.43 1.35 11.23
N SER A 177 12.77 2.58 10.81
CA SER A 177 12.41 3.80 11.53
C SER A 177 10.89 4.04 11.52
N THR A 178 10.23 3.84 10.37
CA THR A 178 8.76 3.91 10.26
C THR A 178 8.09 2.86 11.14
N THR A 179 8.57 1.61 11.13
CA THR A 179 8.04 0.55 12.00
C THR A 179 8.10 0.92 13.49
N ARG A 180 9.22 1.49 13.97
CA ARG A 180 9.34 1.95 15.36
C ARG A 180 8.38 3.09 15.68
N ALA A 181 8.28 4.08 14.80
CA ALA A 181 7.35 5.20 14.97
C ALA A 181 5.90 4.70 15.04
N THR A 182 5.55 3.71 14.22
CA THR A 182 4.23 3.05 14.25
C THR A 182 3.98 2.29 15.54
N PHE A 183 4.94 1.50 16.02
CA PHE A 183 4.77 0.78 17.29
C PHE A 183 4.69 1.72 18.49
N LEU A 184 5.48 2.80 18.49
CA LEU A 184 5.36 3.86 19.48
C LEU A 184 3.96 4.49 19.44
N HIS A 185 3.43 4.77 18.24
CA HIS A 185 2.07 5.28 18.08
C HIS A 185 1.00 4.34 18.66
N ILE A 186 1.12 3.02 18.44
CA ILE A 186 0.19 2.03 18.98
C ILE A 186 0.28 1.96 20.51
N LEU A 187 1.48 2.12 21.08
CA LEU A 187 1.69 2.15 22.52
C LEU A 187 1.13 3.42 23.16
N THR A 188 1.27 4.58 22.51
CA THR A 188 0.75 5.86 23.02
C THR A 188 -0.76 5.99 22.87
N HIS A 189 -1.37 5.26 21.93
CA HIS A 189 -2.81 5.26 21.69
C HIS A 189 -3.42 3.86 21.88
N PRO A 190 -3.47 3.32 23.11
CA PRO A 190 -3.99 1.98 23.37
C PRO A 190 -5.49 1.83 23.07
N GLN A 191 -6.22 2.95 22.97
CA GLN A 191 -7.64 3.00 22.60
C GLN A 191 -7.82 3.98 21.42
N PRO A 192 -7.41 3.61 20.19
CA PRO A 192 -7.36 4.53 19.05
C PRO A 192 -8.74 5.09 18.66
N LEU A 193 -9.82 4.34 18.90
CA LEU A 193 -11.21 4.80 18.74
C LEU A 193 -11.63 5.96 19.67
N ILE A 194 -10.78 6.32 20.64
CA ILE A 194 -11.01 7.45 21.55
C ILE A 194 -9.94 8.51 21.30
N THR A 195 -8.67 8.11 21.20
CA THR A 195 -7.55 9.05 21.19
C THR A 195 -7.12 9.50 19.79
N VAL A 196 -7.38 8.69 18.76
CA VAL A 196 -7.00 8.99 17.36
C VAL A 196 -8.22 9.35 16.51
N PHE A 197 -9.34 8.64 16.75
CA PHE A 197 -10.61 8.77 16.06
C PHE A 197 -11.74 9.09 17.05
N PRO A 198 -11.75 10.29 17.65
CA PRO A 198 -12.76 10.64 18.64
C PRO A 198 -14.16 10.48 18.06
N GLU A 199 -15.09 9.98 18.89
CA GLU A 199 -16.48 9.65 18.49
C GLU A 199 -16.57 8.59 17.38
N GLY A 200 -15.49 7.85 17.10
CA GLY A 200 -15.44 6.87 16.02
C GLY A 200 -15.54 7.50 14.63
N LYS A 201 -15.16 8.78 14.47
CA LYS A 201 -15.20 9.47 13.18
C LYS A 201 -13.90 9.27 12.39
N PRO A 202 -13.97 9.15 11.06
CA PRO A 202 -12.78 9.10 10.21
C PRO A 202 -12.02 10.42 10.26
N ARG A 203 -10.72 10.37 9.95
CA ARG A 203 -9.92 11.58 9.70
C ARG A 203 -10.05 11.94 8.23
N VAL A 204 -10.55 13.14 7.94
CA VAL A 204 -10.89 13.56 6.58
C VAL A 204 -9.92 14.64 6.15
N TYR A 205 -9.43 14.52 4.92
CA TYR A 205 -8.51 15.44 4.29
C TYR A 205 -9.01 15.87 2.93
N GLN A 206 -8.78 17.14 2.61
CA GLN A 206 -8.99 17.68 1.26
C GLN A 206 -7.69 18.30 0.76
N LEU A 207 -7.47 18.20 -0.54
CA LEU A 207 -6.31 18.81 -1.17
C LEU A 207 -6.54 20.32 -1.27
N SER A 208 -5.63 21.12 -0.70
CA SER A 208 -5.66 22.57 -0.84
C SER A 208 -5.32 22.98 -2.27
N ASP A 209 -6.20 23.75 -2.91
CA ASP A 209 -6.01 24.26 -4.27
C ASP A 209 -4.78 25.17 -4.41
N SER A 210 -4.38 25.85 -3.33
CA SER A 210 -3.26 26.81 -3.36
C SER A 210 -1.90 26.17 -3.05
N GLU A 211 -1.86 25.19 -2.15
CA GLU A 211 -0.61 24.66 -1.59
C GLU A 211 -0.27 23.26 -2.10
N LYS A 212 -1.19 22.60 -2.83
CA LYS A 212 -1.06 21.20 -3.27
C LYS A 212 -0.73 20.24 -2.12
N ASN A 213 -1.16 20.60 -0.91
CA ASN A 213 -0.98 19.83 0.32
C ASN A 213 -2.34 19.35 0.84
N TRP A 214 -2.34 18.21 1.52
CA TRP A 214 -3.53 17.69 2.21
C TRP A 214 -3.76 18.45 3.52
N THR A 215 -4.96 19.02 3.66
CA THR A 215 -5.38 19.71 4.88
C THR A 215 -6.48 18.92 5.55
N ARG A 216 -6.33 18.68 6.87
CA ARG A 216 -7.33 17.98 7.66
C ARG A 216 -8.58 18.85 7.82
N THR A 217 -9.75 18.32 7.45
CA THR A 217 -11.05 18.98 7.55
C THR A 217 -11.95 18.37 8.63
N SER A 218 -11.69 17.12 9.03
CA SER A 218 -12.34 16.45 10.17
C SER A 218 -11.41 15.43 10.85
#